data_AF-F4MMF9-F1
#
_entry.id   AF-F4MMF9-F1
#
_cell.length_a   1.000
_cell.length_b   1.000
_cell.length_c   1.000
_cell.angle_alpha   90.00
_cell.angle_beta   90.00
_cell.angle_gamma   90.00
#
_symmetry.space_group_name_H-M   'P 1'
#
loop_
_entity.id
_entity.type
_entity.pdbx_description
1 polymer ?
#
loop_
_entity_poly.entity_id
_entity_poly.type
_entity_poly.pdbx_seq_one_letter_code
_entity_poly.pdbx_strand_id
1 'polypeptide(L)'
;MNFEVEHWKHTMNNLSENIVEKEYIWLIEQIEKALSSNPSKLRQILYQIDIEEAKIATVFTQSPSHTWAKELADLMIHRELKKRETRRKYRCDEGDGFFD
;
A
#
# COMPACT_ATOMS: atom_id res chain seq x y z
N MET A 1 -0.02 11.47 16.54
CA MET A 1 0.91 10.86 15.56
C MET A 1 0.30 10.98 14.17
N ASN A 2 0.97 11.73 13.30
CA ASN A 2 0.59 11.81 11.89
C ASN A 2 1.27 10.65 11.19
N PHE A 3 0.48 9.64 10.80
CA PHE A 3 0.85 8.82 9.66
C PHE A 3 0.96 9.78 8.47
N GLU A 4 2.17 10.27 8.20
CA GLU A 4 2.40 11.22 7.14
C GLU A 4 2.31 10.47 5.82
N VAL A 5 1.17 10.65 5.14
CA VAL A 5 0.92 10.12 3.81
C VAL A 5 2.06 10.47 2.84
N GLU A 6 2.69 11.63 3.02
CA GLU A 6 3.86 12.06 2.25
C GLU A 6 5.11 11.22 2.54
N HIS A 7 5.36 10.87 3.80
CA HIS A 7 6.43 9.93 4.16
C HIS A 7 6.17 8.55 3.56
N TRP A 8 4.91 8.07 3.67
CA TRP A 8 4.50 6.83 3.02
C TRP A 8 4.71 6.87 1.50
N LYS A 9 4.27 7.93 0.80
CA LYS A 9 4.49 8.10 -0.64
C LYS A 9 5.97 8.09 -0.98
N HIS A 10 6.81 8.73 -0.17
CA HIS A 10 8.25 8.75 -0.39
C HIS A 10 8.87 7.35 -0.26
N THR A 11 8.55 6.63 0.82
CA THR A 11 8.96 5.24 1.04
C THR A 11 8.47 4.36 -0.12
N MET A 12 7.19 4.48 -0.48
CA MET A 12 6.60 3.72 -1.58
C MET A 12 7.10 4.09 -2.97
N ASN A 13 7.71 5.28 -3.17
CA ASN A 13 8.36 5.67 -4.43
C ASN A 13 9.81 5.18 -4.50
N ASN A 14 10.50 5.07 -3.36
CA ASN A 14 11.87 4.55 -3.27
C ASN A 14 11.97 3.02 -3.16
N LEU A 15 10.83 2.35 -3.05
CA LEU A 15 10.64 0.91 -2.96
C LEU A 15 11.17 0.17 -4.21
N SER A 16 12.47 0.18 -4.47
CA SER A 16 13.11 -0.59 -5.55
C SER A 16 12.84 -2.09 -5.33
N GLU A 17 13.00 -2.93 -6.36
CA GLU A 17 12.59 -4.34 -6.45
C GLU A 17 13.00 -5.27 -5.28
N ASN A 18 13.83 -4.79 -4.34
CA ASN A 18 14.03 -5.40 -3.03
C ASN A 18 13.48 -4.48 -1.93
N ILE A 19 12.34 -4.85 -1.36
CA ILE A 19 11.92 -4.32 -0.06
C ILE A 19 13.05 -4.58 0.93
N VAL A 20 13.59 -3.52 1.51
CA VAL A 20 14.51 -3.68 2.64
C VAL A 20 13.66 -4.14 3.82
N GLU A 21 13.99 -5.30 4.40
CA GLU A 21 13.25 -5.92 5.52
C GLU A 21 12.90 -4.92 6.64
N LYS A 22 13.83 -3.97 6.91
CA LYS A 22 13.62 -2.88 7.87
C LYS A 22 12.42 -1.98 7.54
N GLU A 23 12.16 -1.69 6.26
CA GLU A 23 11.06 -0.82 5.82
C GLU A 23 9.72 -1.56 5.92
N TYR A 24 9.73 -2.87 5.65
CA TYR A 24 8.55 -3.73 5.85
C TYR A 24 8.17 -3.83 7.32
N ILE A 25 9.14 -4.09 8.19
CA ILE A 25 8.91 -4.14 9.65
C ILE A 25 8.39 -2.79 10.13
N TRP A 26 9.02 -1.68 9.72
CA TRP A 26 8.54 -0.35 10.05
C TRP A 26 7.08 -0.11 9.61
N LEU A 27 6.72 -0.54 8.40
CA LEU A 27 5.35 -0.41 7.88
C LEU A 27 4.34 -1.19 8.73
N ILE A 28 4.66 -2.43 9.09
CA ILE A 28 3.82 -3.25 9.98
C ILE A 28 3.61 -2.54 11.31
N GLU A 29 4.69 -2.06 11.94
CA GLU A 29 4.59 -1.33 13.22
C GLU A 29 3.71 -0.07 13.12
N GLN A 30 3.79 0.68 12.01
CA GLN A 30 2.94 1.85 11.81
C GLN A 30 1.46 1.45 11.67
N ILE A 31 1.18 0.33 10.99
CA ILE A 31 -0.18 -0.17 10.83
C ILE A 31 -0.72 -0.69 12.17
N GLU A 32 0.07 -1.41 12.97
CA GLU A 32 -0.32 -1.83 14.33
C GLU A 32 -0.65 -0.64 15.23
N LYS A 33 0.19 0.40 15.19
CA LYS A 33 -0.06 1.65 15.91
C LYS A 33 -1.33 2.33 15.41
N ALA A 34 -1.59 2.32 14.10
CA ALA A 34 -2.80 2.90 13.53
C ALA A 34 -4.06 2.09 13.87
N LEU A 35 -3.99 0.76 13.87
CA LEU A 35 -5.07 -0.14 14.26
C LEU A 35 -5.49 0.07 15.73
N SER A 36 -4.51 0.20 16.61
CA SER A 36 -4.74 0.37 18.06
C SER A 36 -5.19 1.80 18.43
N SER A 37 -4.70 2.82 17.74
CA SER A 37 -5.00 4.22 18.08
C SER A 37 -6.18 4.82 17.31
N ASN A 38 -6.29 4.57 16.00
CA ASN A 38 -7.33 5.17 15.16
C ASN A 38 -7.60 4.35 13.88
N PRO A 39 -8.37 3.26 13.97
CA PRO A 39 -8.65 2.37 12.83
C PRO A 39 -9.44 3.08 11.71
N SER A 40 -10.21 4.11 12.02
CA SER A 40 -10.90 4.92 11.01
C SER A 40 -9.92 5.72 10.14
N LYS A 41 -8.87 6.27 10.74
CA LYS A 41 -7.81 6.97 10.00
C LYS A 41 -7.01 5.99 9.13
N LEU A 42 -6.74 4.78 9.62
CA LEU A 42 -6.10 3.73 8.83
C LEU A 42 -6.94 3.39 7.58
N ARG A 43 -8.25 3.17 7.75
CA ARG A 43 -9.14 2.93 6.59
C ARG A 43 -9.05 4.07 5.57
N GLN A 44 -9.12 5.33 6.00
CA GLN A 44 -8.99 6.47 5.09
C GLN A 44 -7.69 6.46 4.30
N ILE A 45 -6.57 6.11 4.93
CA ILE A 45 -5.27 5.95 4.25
C ILE A 45 -5.35 4.83 3.22
N LEU A 46 -5.86 3.65 3.59
CA LEU A 46 -5.98 2.49 2.69
C LEU A 46 -6.84 2.80 1.46
N TYR A 47 -7.91 3.59 1.63
CA TYR A 47 -8.71 4.09 0.51
C TYR A 47 -7.95 5.06 -0.40
N GLN A 48 -7.17 6.00 0.16
CA GLN A 48 -6.40 6.98 -0.62
C GLN A 48 -5.34 6.34 -1.53
N ILE A 49 -4.88 5.15 -1.16
CA ILE A 49 -3.86 4.40 -1.90
C ILE A 49 -4.47 3.36 -2.85
N ASP A 50 -5.80 3.38 -2.98
CA ASP A 50 -6.57 2.61 -3.96
C ASP A 50 -6.53 1.09 -3.70
N ILE A 51 -6.65 0.70 -2.42
CA ILE A 51 -6.92 -0.68 -2.03
C ILE A 51 -8.43 -0.87 -1.97
N GLU A 52 -8.91 -1.95 -2.61
CA GLU A 52 -10.32 -2.32 -2.62
C GLU A 52 -10.84 -2.62 -1.21
N GLU A 53 -11.95 -1.98 -0.81
CA GLU A 53 -12.55 -2.18 0.52
C GLU A 53 -12.89 -3.64 0.80
N ALA A 54 -13.30 -4.40 -0.22
CA ALA A 54 -13.58 -5.83 -0.08
C ALA A 54 -12.35 -6.62 0.43
N LYS A 55 -11.14 -6.25 0.01
CA LYS A 55 -9.90 -6.89 0.47
C LYS A 55 -9.57 -6.51 1.91
N ILE A 56 -9.82 -5.26 2.27
CA ILE A 56 -9.65 -4.76 3.64
C ILE A 56 -10.63 -5.48 4.58
N ALA A 57 -11.90 -5.57 4.20
CA ALA A 57 -12.93 -6.28 4.95
C ALA A 57 -12.60 -7.77 5.10
N THR A 58 -12.04 -8.39 4.06
CA THR A 58 -11.58 -9.79 4.10
C THR A 58 -10.51 -9.98 5.18
N VAL A 59 -9.50 -9.10 5.26
CA VAL A 59 -8.46 -9.17 6.31
C VAL A 59 -9.10 -9.07 7.70
N PHE A 60 -10.01 -8.13 7.92
CA PHE A 60 -10.65 -7.95 9.23
C PHE A 60 -11.59 -9.09 9.64
N THR A 61 -12.14 -9.83 8.69
CA THR A 61 -13.16 -10.87 8.94
C THR A 61 -12.61 -12.29 8.92
N GLN A 62 -11.62 -12.56 8.07
CA GLN A 62 -11.10 -13.91 7.83
C GLN A 62 -9.75 -14.17 8.51
N SER A 63 -9.02 -13.12 8.87
CA SER A 63 -7.67 -13.25 9.41
C SER A 63 -7.63 -12.99 10.92
N PRO A 64 -6.73 -13.67 11.66
CA PRO A 64 -6.52 -13.39 13.08
C PRO A 64 -6.07 -11.94 13.32
N SER A 65 -6.50 -11.34 14.43
CA SER A 65 -6.20 -9.93 14.71
C SER A 65 -4.71 -9.59 14.79
N HIS A 66 -3.87 -10.56 15.16
CA HIS A 66 -2.42 -10.39 15.21
C HIS A 66 -1.73 -10.43 13.82
N THR A 67 -2.42 -10.87 12.77
CA THR A 67 -1.88 -10.87 11.39
C THR A 67 -2.38 -9.68 10.56
N TRP A 68 -3.38 -8.95 11.03
CA TRP A 68 -3.99 -7.84 10.29
C TRP A 68 -2.97 -6.82 9.79
N ALA A 69 -2.04 -6.39 10.64
CA ALA A 69 -1.06 -5.38 10.24
C ALA A 69 -0.14 -5.88 9.11
N LYS A 70 0.27 -7.15 9.18
CA LYS A 70 1.08 -7.79 8.16
C LYS A 70 0.32 -7.91 6.83
N GLU A 71 -0.90 -8.40 6.87
CA GLU A 71 -1.71 -8.59 5.66
C GLU A 71 -2.10 -7.27 5.01
N LEU A 72 -2.39 -6.24 5.82
CA LEU A 72 -2.59 -4.88 5.30
C LEU A 72 -1.31 -4.33 4.66
N ALA A 73 -0.14 -4.52 5.28
CA ALA A 73 1.14 -4.12 4.68
C ALA A 73 1.35 -4.78 3.31
N ASP A 74 1.08 -6.08 3.20
CA ASP A 74 1.18 -6.84 1.95
C ASP A 74 0.24 -6.30 0.87
N LEU A 75 -1.00 -5.96 1.22
CA LEU A 75 -1.96 -5.31 0.30
C LEU A 75 -1.45 -3.94 -0.19
N MET A 76 -0.88 -3.13 0.71
CA MET A 76 -0.32 -1.82 0.37
C MET A 76 0.85 -1.94 -0.61
N ILE A 77 1.77 -2.87 -0.34
CA ILE A 77 2.92 -3.15 -1.21
C ILE A 77 2.47 -3.65 -2.56
N HIS A 78 1.59 -4.65 -2.59
CA HIS A 78 1.12 -5.24 -3.84
C HIS A 78 0.42 -4.20 -4.73
N ARG A 79 -0.36 -3.29 -4.12
CA ARG A 79 -1.02 -2.21 -4.86
C ARG A 79 0.00 -1.26 -5.52
N GLU A 80 1.03 -0.85 -4.79
CA GLU A 80 2.05 0.06 -5.31
C GLU A 80 2.94 -0.59 -6.38
N LEU A 81 3.30 -1.87 -6.20
CA LEU A 81 3.97 -2.66 -7.24
C LEU A 81 3.14 -2.72 -8.53
N LYS A 82 1.83 -3.01 -8.41
CA LYS A 82 0.91 -3.02 -9.56
C LYS A 82 0.79 -1.66 -10.24
N LYS A 83 0.75 -0.57 -9.48
CA LYS A 83 0.74 0.81 -10.04
C LYS A 83 2.02 1.12 -10.80
N ARG A 84 3.18 0.65 -10.30
CA ARG A 84 4.47 0.81 -10.99
C ARG A 84 4.53 -0.03 -12.26
N GLU A 85 4.11 -1.28 -12.20
CA GLU A 85 4.02 -2.15 -13.38
C GLU A 85 3.10 -1.55 -14.44
N THR A 86 1.92 -1.09 -14.04
CA THR A 86 0.96 -0.41 -14.92
C THR A 86 1.59 0.84 -15.56
N ARG A 87 2.22 1.70 -14.75
CA ARG A 87 2.95 2.89 -15.26
C ARG A 87 4.08 2.52 -16.21
N ARG A 88 4.83 1.44 -15.93
CA ARG A 88 5.90 0.95 -16.82
C ARG A 88 5.32 0.45 -18.14
N LYS A 89 4.23 -0.32 -18.09
CA LYS A 89 3.56 -0.88 -19.27
C LYS A 89 3.07 0.23 -20.19
N TYR A 90 2.39 1.24 -19.66
CA TYR A 90 1.82 2.32 -20.47
C TYR A 90 2.82 3.45 -20.80
N ARG A 91 3.90 3.65 -20.04
CA ARG A 91 5.00 4.55 -20.43
C ARG A 91 5.76 4.08 -21.67
N CYS A 92 5.73 2.77 -21.97
CA CYS A 92 6.34 2.22 -23.17
C CYS A 92 5.40 2.19 -24.38
N ASP A 93 4.09 2.37 -24.18
CA ASP A 93 3.09 2.41 -25.28
C ASP A 93 2.85 3.82 -25.83
N GLU A 94 3.43 4.88 -25.24
CA GLU A 94 3.44 6.25 -25.82
C GLU A 94 4.49 6.42 -26.95
N GLY A 95 4.73 5.36 -27.73
CA GLY A 95 5.61 5.39 -28.91
C GLY A 95 4.86 5.34 -30.25
N ASP A 96 3.71 4.68 -30.31
CA ASP A 96 3.05 4.36 -31.60
C ASP A 96 1.57 4.80 -31.61
N GLY A 97 1.32 6.01 -31.11
CA GLY A 97 0.04 6.69 -31.28
C GLY A 97 -0.13 7.22 -32.71
N PHE A 98 -0.34 6.31 -33.67
CA PHE A 98 -1.01 6.61 -34.94
C PHE A 98 -2.38 7.23 -34.61
N PHE A 99 -2.48 8.55 -34.71
CA PHE A 99 -3.75 9.23 -34.92
C PHE A 99 -3.70 9.82 -36.33
N ASP A 100 -4.50 9.23 -37.22
CA ASP A 100 -5.04 9.87 -38.44
C ASP A 100 -5.95 11.05 -38.04
#